data_AF-A0A435SJ68-F1
#
_entry.id   AF-A0A435SJ68-F1
#
_cell.length_a   1.000
_cell.length_b   1.000
_cell.length_c   1.000
_cell.angle_alpha   90.00
_cell.angle_beta   90.00
_cell.angle_gamma   90.00
#
_symmetry.space_group_name_H-M   'P 1'
#
loop_
_entity.id
_entity.type
_entity.pdbx_description
1 polymer ?
#
loop_
_entity_poly.entity_id
_entity_poly.type
_entity_poly.pdbx_seq_one_letter_code
_entity_poly.pdbx_strand_id
1 'polypeptide(L)'
;MPKTNTIAAAASDDRLMLEIFERLALSAGREVMRVFHAGCAVDRKSDASPVTEADRESEKIILAGLRAAFPDIPCVAEEEASAGIVPPDLNGA
;
A
#
# COMPACT_ATOMS: atom_id res chain seq x y z
N MET A 1 16.29 14.72 30.15
CA MET A 1 16.38 13.30 29.77
C MET A 1 17.03 13.22 28.40
N PRO A 2 18.12 12.47 28.22
CA PRO A 2 18.79 12.41 26.93
C PRO A 2 17.93 11.58 25.96
N LYS A 3 17.62 12.16 24.79
CA LYS A 3 17.05 11.44 23.66
C LYS A 3 18.17 10.58 23.08
N THR A 4 18.14 9.28 23.36
CA THR A 4 19.06 8.33 22.74
C THR A 4 18.78 8.29 21.24
N ASN A 5 19.71 8.80 20.45
CA ASN A 5 19.65 8.80 19.01
C ASN A 5 20.11 7.42 18.49
N THR A 6 19.16 6.53 18.22
CA THR A 6 19.40 5.16 17.76
C THR A 6 19.67 5.13 16.25
N ILE A 7 20.84 5.60 15.83
CA ILE A 7 21.22 5.57 14.39
C ILE A 7 21.68 4.18 13.94
N ALA A 8 22.01 3.26 14.86
CA ALA A 8 22.55 1.95 14.51
C ALA A 8 21.50 0.85 14.20
N ALA A 9 20.24 1.01 14.61
CA ALA A 9 19.16 0.04 14.31
C ALA A 9 18.50 0.28 12.94
N ALA A 10 18.48 1.54 12.47
CA ALA A 10 17.74 1.98 11.28
C ALA A 10 18.19 1.31 9.97
N ALA A 11 19.49 1.01 9.80
CA ALA A 11 19.99 0.46 8.54
C ALA A 11 19.53 -1.00 8.26
N SER A 12 19.25 -1.78 9.30
CA SER A 12 18.73 -3.14 9.14
C SER A 12 17.23 -3.13 8.86
N ASP A 13 16.50 -2.21 9.50
CA ASP A 13 15.06 -2.05 9.36
C ASP A 13 14.71 -1.46 7.99
N ASP A 14 15.48 -0.48 7.49
CA ASP A 14 15.29 0.10 6.16
C ASP A 14 15.50 -0.94 5.05
N ARG A 15 16.52 -1.80 5.18
CA ARG A 15 16.76 -2.87 4.20
C ARG A 15 15.62 -3.89 4.19
N LEU A 16 15.14 -4.30 5.36
CA LEU A 16 13.98 -5.18 5.46
C LEU A 16 12.74 -4.54 4.85
N MET A 17 12.52 -3.24 5.10
CA MET A 17 11.41 -2.49 4.53
C MET A 17 11.48 -2.44 3.01
N LEU A 18 12.66 -2.16 2.44
CA LEU A 18 12.88 -2.18 1.00
C LEU A 18 12.64 -3.56 0.39
N GLU A 19 13.11 -4.63 1.02
CA GLU A 19 12.85 -6.01 0.56
C GLU A 19 11.36 -6.35 0.54
N ILE A 20 10.61 -5.89 1.54
CA ILE A 20 9.15 -6.06 1.60
C ILE A 20 8.49 -5.24 0.49
N PHE A 21 8.86 -3.97 0.31
CA PHE A 21 8.29 -3.09 -0.71
C PHE A 21 8.54 -3.63 -2.11
N GLU A 22 9.77 -4.08 -2.41
CA GLU A 22 10.11 -4.67 -3.69
C GLU A 22 9.26 -5.92 -3.97
N ARG A 23 9.16 -6.84 -3.00
CA ARG A 23 8.36 -8.05 -3.16
C ARG A 23 6.89 -7.74 -3.41
N LEU A 24 6.32 -6.77 -2.68
CA LEU A 24 4.92 -6.38 -2.84
C LEU A 24 4.68 -5.67 -4.17
N ALA A 25 5.56 -4.75 -4.57
CA ALA A 25 5.50 -4.06 -5.85
C ALA A 25 5.58 -5.04 -7.03
N LEU A 26 6.49 -6.02 -6.98
CA LEU A 26 6.59 -7.06 -8.01
C LEU A 26 5.34 -7.94 -8.05
N SER A 27 4.72 -8.23 -6.91
CA SER A 27 3.51 -9.04 -6.83
C SER A 27 2.29 -8.31 -7.38
N ALA A 28 2.11 -7.05 -6.98
CA ALA A 28 1.11 -6.16 -7.51
C ALA A 28 1.29 -5.94 -9.02
N GLY A 29 2.53 -5.71 -9.48
CA GLY A 29 2.83 -5.53 -10.90
C GLY A 29 2.49 -6.76 -11.75
N ARG A 30 2.69 -7.98 -11.24
CA ARG A 30 2.23 -9.20 -11.93
C ARG A 30 0.73 -9.24 -12.09
N GLU A 31 -0.01 -8.79 -11.08
CA GLU A 31 -1.48 -8.73 -11.12
C GLU A 31 -1.98 -7.66 -12.09
N VAL A 32 -1.35 -6.48 -12.10
CA VAL A 32 -1.60 -5.44 -13.10
C VAL A 32 -1.40 -6.00 -14.51
N MET A 33 -0.29 -6.70 -14.76
CA MET A 33 -0.04 -7.31 -16.06
C MET A 33 -1.03 -8.43 -16.40
N ARG A 34 -1.52 -9.19 -15.42
CA ARG A 34 -2.59 -10.19 -15.65
C ARG A 34 -3.85 -9.50 -16.19
N VAL A 35 -4.31 -8.43 -15.53
CA VAL A 35 -5.50 -7.67 -15.95
C VAL A 35 -5.27 -7.03 -17.32
N PHE A 36 -4.10 -6.44 -17.54
CA PHE A 36 -3.74 -5.85 -18.83
C PHE A 36 -3.89 -6.86 -19.99
N HIS A 37 -3.36 -8.08 -19.83
CA HIS A 37 -3.47 -9.13 -20.84
C HIS A 37 -4.89 -9.72 -20.98
N ALA A 38 -5.70 -9.68 -19.92
CA ALA A 38 -7.08 -10.19 -19.92
C ALA A 38 -8.08 -9.22 -20.60
N GLY A 39 -7.67 -7.98 -20.86
CA GLY A 39 -8.56 -6.91 -21.32
C GLY A 39 -8.96 -6.04 -20.14
N CYS A 40 -8.38 -4.84 -20.06
CA CYS A 40 -8.58 -3.92 -18.95
C CYS A 40 -9.94 -3.22 -19.06
N ALA A 41 -10.88 -3.57 -18.19
CA ALA A 41 -12.14 -2.85 -18.04
C ALA A 41 -11.95 -1.61 -17.15
N VAL A 42 -12.47 -0.47 -17.62
CA VAL A 42 -12.46 0.80 -16.89
C VAL A 42 -13.85 1.04 -16.30
N ASP A 43 -13.90 1.25 -15.01
CA ASP A 43 -15.06 1.69 -14.23
C ASP A 43 -14.84 3.13 -13.74
N ARG A 44 -15.82 3.70 -13.03
CA ARG A 44 -15.74 5.04 -12.45
C ARG A 44 -16.00 5.04 -10.95
N LYS A 45 -15.21 5.80 -10.21
CA LYS A 45 -15.42 6.08 -8.79
C LYS A 45 -16.60 7.05 -8.61
N SER A 46 -16.99 7.31 -7.37
CA SER A 46 -18.09 8.21 -7.01
C SER A 46 -17.87 9.66 -7.45
N ASP A 47 -16.61 10.08 -7.55
CA ASP A 47 -16.18 11.39 -8.07
C ASP A 47 -15.97 11.40 -9.60
N ALA A 48 -16.42 10.34 -10.29
CA ALA A 48 -16.30 10.10 -11.73
C ALA A 48 -14.86 9.90 -12.27
N SER A 49 -13.85 9.83 -11.39
CA SER A 49 -12.49 9.44 -11.78
C SER A 49 -12.44 7.98 -12.27
N PRO A 50 -11.56 7.64 -13.22
CA PRO A 50 -11.44 6.29 -13.75
C PRO A 50 -10.79 5.35 -12.72
N VAL A 51 -11.20 4.09 -12.74
CA VAL A 51 -10.58 3.01 -11.95
C VAL A 51 -10.67 1.71 -12.72
N THR A 52 -9.70 0.83 -12.57
CA THR A 52 -9.65 -0.46 -13.23
C THR A 52 -9.62 -1.60 -12.21
N GLU A 53 -9.88 -2.83 -12.66
CA GLU A 53 -9.62 -4.03 -11.85
C GLU A 53 -8.14 -4.09 -11.42
N ALA A 54 -7.22 -3.62 -12.27
CA ALA A 54 -5.80 -3.61 -11.96
C ALA A 54 -5.47 -2.73 -10.74
N ASP A 55 -6.07 -1.55 -10.64
CA ASP A 55 -5.88 -0.64 -9.49
C ASP A 55 -6.35 -1.31 -8.20
N ARG A 56 -7.55 -1.90 -8.22
CA ARG A 56 -8.15 -2.56 -7.05
C ARG A 56 -7.36 -3.79 -6.60
N GLU A 57 -6.98 -4.67 -7.51
CA GLU A 57 -6.29 -5.92 -7.15
C GLU A 57 -4.84 -5.67 -6.74
N SER A 58 -4.15 -4.73 -7.38
CA SER A 58 -2.79 -4.35 -7.00
C SER A 58 -2.74 -3.70 -5.61
N GLU A 59 -3.68 -2.79 -5.30
CA GLU A 59 -3.78 -2.17 -3.98
C GLU A 59 -4.06 -3.21 -2.88
N LYS A 60 -4.98 -4.15 -3.10
CA LYS A 60 -5.26 -5.24 -2.15
C LYS A 60 -4.01 -6.04 -1.79
N ILE A 61 -3.20 -6.40 -2.78
CA ILE A 61 -1.94 -7.14 -2.57
C ILE A 61 -0.97 -6.33 -1.72
N ILE A 62 -0.79 -5.06 -2.04
CA ILE A 62 0.12 -4.17 -1.32
C ILE A 62 -0.36 -3.99 0.12
N LEU A 63 -1.62 -3.65 0.34
CA LEU A 63 -2.18 -3.40 1.66
C LEU A 63 -2.16 -4.63 2.55
N ALA A 64 -2.50 -5.80 2.02
CA ALA A 64 -2.42 -7.04 2.78
C ALA A 64 -0.98 -7.30 3.27
N GLY A 65 0.00 -7.08 2.39
CA GLY A 65 1.41 -7.24 2.73
C GLY A 65 1.93 -6.21 3.74
N LEU A 66 1.60 -4.94 3.55
CA LEU A 66 2.02 -3.85 4.44
C LEU A 66 1.42 -4.00 5.83
N ARG A 67 0.11 -4.30 5.93
CA ARG A 67 -0.57 -4.51 7.22
C ARG A 67 -0.04 -5.73 7.97
N ALA A 68 0.36 -6.77 7.26
CA ALA A 68 0.98 -7.95 7.88
C ALA A 68 2.41 -7.67 8.38
N ALA A 69 3.18 -6.90 7.63
CA ALA A 69 4.58 -6.61 7.94
C ALA A 69 4.75 -5.47 8.96
N PHE A 70 3.88 -4.48 8.92
CA PHE A 70 3.95 -3.24 9.70
C PHE A 70 2.59 -2.90 10.33
N PRO A 71 2.07 -3.74 11.24
CA PRO A 71 0.73 -3.57 11.80
C PRO A 71 0.53 -2.24 12.55
N ASP A 72 1.62 -1.66 13.05
CA ASP A 72 1.61 -0.40 13.81
C ASP A 72 1.73 0.85 12.91
N ILE A 73 1.95 0.68 11.60
CA ILE A 73 2.06 1.78 10.64
C ILE A 73 0.74 1.89 9.86
N PRO A 74 -0.02 2.98 10.00
CA PRO A 74 -1.23 3.19 9.21
C PRO A 74 -0.93 3.24 7.71
N CYS A 75 -1.72 2.51 6.92
CA CYS A 75 -1.68 2.57 5.47
C CYS A 75 -2.75 3.55 4.97
N VAL A 76 -2.37 4.46 4.07
CA VAL A 76 -3.28 5.31 3.29
C VAL A 76 -3.24 4.82 1.86
N ALA A 77 -4.41 4.52 1.29
CA ALA A 77 -4.56 3.94 -0.04
C ALA A 77 -5.70 4.64 -0.80
N GLU A 78 -5.58 4.75 -2.12
CA GLU A 78 -6.50 5.54 -2.93
C GLU A 78 -7.87 4.85 -3.07
N GLU A 79 -7.90 3.55 -3.32
CA GLU A 79 -9.16 2.82 -3.51
C GLU A 79 -9.91 2.62 -2.19
N GLU A 80 -9.19 2.33 -1.11
CA GLU A 80 -9.77 2.33 0.24
C GLU A 80 -10.34 3.70 0.64
N ALA A 81 -9.58 4.79 0.43
CA ALA A 81 -10.07 6.14 0.75
C ALA A 81 -11.31 6.49 -0.08
N SER A 82 -11.35 6.12 -1.36
CA SER A 82 -12.53 6.28 -2.21
C SER A 82 -13.73 5.44 -1.71
N ALA A 83 -13.47 4.30 -1.09
CA ALA A 83 -14.48 3.47 -0.43
C ALA A 83 -14.86 3.93 0.99
N GLY A 84 -14.31 5.05 1.47
CA GLY A 84 -14.56 5.58 2.81
C GLY A 84 -13.78 4.87 3.92
N ILE A 85 -12.83 4.01 3.57
CA ILE A 85 -11.91 3.37 4.50
C ILE A 85 -10.67 4.27 4.60
N VAL A 86 -10.61 5.03 5.68
CA VAL A 86 -9.44 5.85 6.01
C VAL A 86 -8.86 5.38 7.33
N PRO A 87 -7.53 5.37 7.49
CA PRO A 87 -6.94 5.10 8.79
C PRO A 87 -7.44 6.12 9.83
N PRO A 88 -7.41 5.75 11.12
CA PRO A 88 -7.77 6.68 12.20
C PRO A 88 -6.93 7.95 12.13
N ASP A 89 -7.46 9.04 12.70
CA ASP A 89 -6.84 10.37 12.65
C ASP A 89 -5.34 10.29 12.92
N LEU A 90 -4.54 10.65 11.91
CA LEU A 90 -3.09 10.62 11.96
C LEU A 90 -2.53 11.70 12.90
N ASN A 91 -3.38 12.60 13.43
CA ASN A 91 -3.01 13.61 14.42
C ASN A 91 -2.86 13.07 15.86
N GLY A 92 -3.07 11.76 16.09
CA GLY A 92 -2.69 11.11 17.35
C GLY A 92 -3.45 11.59 18.60
N ALA A 93 -4.76 11.89 18.46
CA ALA A 93 -5.63 12.24 19.58
C ALA A 93 -6.44 11.05 20.11
#